data_AF-A0Z5F4-F1
#
_entry.id   AF-A0Z5F4-F1
#
_cell.length_a   1.000
_cell.length_b   1.000
_cell.length_c   1.000
_cell.angle_alpha   90.00
_cell.angle_beta   90.00
_cell.angle_gamma   90.00
#
_symmetry.space_group_name_H-M   'P 1'
#
loop_
_entity.id
_entity.type
_entity.pdbx_description
1 polymer ?
#
loop_
_entity_poly.entity_id
_entity_poly.type
_entity_poly.pdbx_seq_one_letter_code
_entity_poly.pdbx_strand_id
1 'polypeptide(L)'
;MKKILSGVVLLAAIMFLVTGLRWLVAPADIVPMFGLSLAEGVGLSSQVGDMSAFFLTLASCILIALISGRRCWYYPPMMLLSFTAVGRVLAWLFHDATLALDLIGSEVVVSIILLLASRRLADRA
;
A
#
# COMPACT_ATOMS: atom_id res chain seq x y z
N MET A 1 10.33 -22.34 1.38
CA MET A 1 10.17 -21.05 2.11
C MET A 1 10.32 -19.81 1.21
N LYS A 2 11.46 -19.58 0.51
CA LYS A 2 11.61 -18.41 -0.38
C LYS A 2 10.53 -18.31 -1.47
N LYS A 3 10.18 -19.43 -2.13
CA LYS A 3 9.10 -19.48 -3.15
C LYS A 3 7.73 -19.07 -2.60
N ILE A 4 7.39 -19.51 -1.39
CA ILE A 4 6.11 -19.16 -0.73
C ILE A 4 6.09 -17.66 -0.42
N LEU A 5 7.15 -17.14 0.21
CA LEU A 5 7.27 -15.70 0.51
C LEU A 5 7.18 -14.86 -0.77
N SER A 6 7.86 -15.26 -1.85
CA SER A 6 7.76 -14.59 -3.14
C SER A 6 6.34 -14.60 -3.70
N GLY A 7 5.62 -15.72 -3.56
CA GLY A 7 4.22 -15.82 -3.99
C GLY A 7 3.30 -14.87 -3.20
N VAL A 8 3.47 -14.78 -1.88
CA VAL A 8 2.72 -13.85 -1.03
C VAL A 8 2.99 -12.39 -1.40
N VAL A 9 4.26 -12.03 -1.62
CA VAL A 9 4.65 -10.67 -2.02
C VAL A 9 4.12 -10.33 -3.40
N LEU A 10 4.14 -11.28 -4.35
CA LEU A 10 3.58 -11.10 -5.68
C LEU A 10 2.06 -10.90 -5.62
N LEU A 11 1.35 -11.68 -4.80
CA LEU A 11 -0.08 -11.52 -4.59
C LEU A 11 -0.40 -10.12 -4.05
N ALA A 12 0.34 -9.66 -3.03
CA ALA A 12 0.16 -8.30 -2.50
C ALA A 12 0.39 -7.23 -3.58
N ALA A 13 1.43 -7.38 -4.40
CA ALA A 13 1.70 -6.45 -5.50
C ALA A 13 0.56 -6.39 -6.53
N ILE A 14 -0.01 -7.55 -6.90
CA ILE A 14 -1.15 -7.63 -7.82
C ILE A 14 -2.39 -7.00 -7.18
N MET A 15 -2.66 -7.26 -5.91
CA MET A 15 -3.80 -6.64 -5.21
C MET A 15 -3.66 -5.12 -5.18
N PHE A 16 -2.48 -4.58 -4.87
CA PHE A 16 -2.25 -3.13 -4.93
C PHE A 16 -2.37 -2.58 -6.35
N LEU A 17 -1.89 -3.31 -7.37
CA LEU A 17 -2.04 -2.89 -8.76
C LEU A 17 -3.51 -2.76 -9.15
N VAL A 18 -4.31 -3.78 -8.85
CA VAL A 18 -5.75 -3.79 -9.14
C VAL A 18 -6.46 -2.66 -8.38
N THR A 19 -6.15 -2.46 -7.10
CA THR A 19 -6.71 -1.36 -6.30
C THR A 19 -6.37 0.00 -6.89
N GLY A 20 -5.10 0.23 -7.27
CA GLY A 20 -4.66 1.49 -7.89
C GLY A 20 -5.34 1.76 -9.23
N LEU A 21 -5.49 0.74 -10.07
CA LEU A 21 -6.23 0.84 -11.33
C LEU A 21 -7.73 1.09 -11.11
N ARG A 22 -8.34 0.47 -10.10
CA ARG A 22 -9.74 0.71 -9.75
C ARG A 22 -9.97 2.14 -9.27
N TRP A 23 -9.02 2.75 -8.55
CA TRP A 23 -9.09 4.19 -8.24
C TRP A 23 -9.12 5.07 -9.49
N LEU A 24 -8.38 4.72 -10.55
CA LEU A 24 -8.36 5.47 -11.81
C LEU A 24 -9.63 5.27 -12.64
N VAL A 25 -10.19 4.06 -12.65
CA VAL A 25 -11.27 3.69 -13.59
C VAL A 25 -12.66 3.75 -12.95
N ALA A 26 -12.79 3.31 -11.70
CA ALA A 26 -14.06 3.18 -10.99
C ALA A 26 -13.90 3.49 -9.50
N PRO A 27 -13.56 4.74 -9.12
CA PRO A 27 -13.27 5.11 -7.73
C PRO A 27 -14.47 4.90 -6.79
N ALA A 28 -15.71 5.09 -7.29
CA ALA A 28 -16.93 4.90 -6.52
C ALA A 28 -17.04 3.48 -5.91
N ASP A 29 -16.51 2.46 -6.58
CA ASP A 29 -16.63 1.06 -6.16
C ASP A 29 -15.58 0.63 -5.13
N ILE A 30 -14.54 1.43 -4.92
CA ILE A 30 -13.39 1.08 -4.05
C ILE A 30 -13.31 1.99 -2.82
N VAL A 31 -13.79 3.22 -2.92
CA VAL A 31 -13.82 4.23 -1.84
C VAL A 31 -14.33 3.69 -0.50
N PRO A 32 -15.44 2.93 -0.42
CA PRO A 32 -15.96 2.44 0.86
C PRO A 32 -15.00 1.50 1.60
N MET A 33 -14.13 0.76 0.88
CA MET A 33 -13.16 -0.13 1.50
C MET A 33 -12.09 0.60 2.32
N PHE A 34 -11.95 1.92 2.12
CA PHE A 34 -10.99 2.75 2.85
C PHE A 34 -11.65 3.65 3.90
N GLY A 35 -12.95 3.46 4.17
CA GLY A 35 -13.71 4.31 5.10
C GLY A 35 -13.87 5.74 4.62
N LEU A 36 -13.75 5.98 3.31
CA LEU A 36 -13.88 7.29 2.69
C LEU A 36 -15.28 7.44 2.07
N SER A 37 -15.73 8.68 1.91
CA SER A 37 -16.80 9.03 0.97
C SER A 37 -16.18 9.53 -0.34
N LEU A 38 -16.89 9.34 -1.46
CA LEU A 38 -16.43 9.85 -2.74
C LEU A 38 -16.52 11.37 -2.70
N ALA A 39 -15.40 12.04 -2.90
CA ALA A 39 -15.37 13.50 -2.90
C ALA A 39 -15.94 14.05 -4.22
N GLU A 40 -16.16 15.36 -4.27
CA GLU A 40 -16.66 16.07 -5.45
C GLU A 40 -15.67 17.15 -5.91
N GLY A 41 -15.79 17.60 -7.17
CA GLY A 41 -14.97 18.65 -7.74
C GLY A 41 -13.47 18.38 -7.62
N VAL A 42 -12.72 19.35 -7.08
CA VAL A 42 -11.26 19.21 -6.86
C VAL A 42 -10.95 18.13 -5.84
N GLY A 43 -11.80 17.93 -4.83
CA GLY A 43 -11.63 16.88 -3.84
C GLY A 43 -11.61 15.49 -4.47
N LEU A 44 -12.46 15.26 -5.48
CA LEU A 44 -12.43 14.01 -6.26
C LEU A 44 -11.09 13.84 -7.00
N SER A 45 -10.61 14.90 -7.64
CA SER A 45 -9.33 14.88 -8.36
C SER A 45 -8.17 14.55 -7.43
N SER A 46 -8.09 15.17 -6.26
CA SER A 46 -7.07 14.88 -5.25
C SER A 46 -7.20 13.45 -4.73
N GLN A 47 -8.42 13.03 -4.39
CA GLN A 47 -8.66 11.69 -3.85
C GLN A 47 -8.26 10.58 -4.85
N VAL A 48 -8.66 10.70 -6.12
CA VAL A 48 -8.27 9.74 -7.18
C VAL A 48 -6.77 9.78 -7.42
N GLY A 49 -6.19 10.98 -7.54
CA GLY A 49 -4.75 11.15 -7.77
C GLY A 49 -3.91 10.54 -6.65
N ASP A 50 -4.18 10.90 -5.41
CA ASP A 50 -3.42 10.47 -4.23
C ASP A 50 -3.56 8.96 -4.00
N MET A 51 -4.79 8.44 -4.06
CA MET A 51 -5.02 7.01 -3.80
C MET A 51 -4.48 6.12 -4.93
N SER A 52 -4.67 6.52 -6.19
CA SER A 52 -4.09 5.76 -7.31
C SER A 52 -2.56 5.81 -7.27
N ALA A 53 -1.95 6.97 -7.04
CA ALA A 53 -0.51 7.11 -6.93
C ALA A 53 0.04 6.24 -5.80
N PHE A 54 -0.58 6.28 -4.61
CA PHE A 54 -0.18 5.45 -3.48
C PHE A 54 -0.12 3.97 -3.86
N PHE A 55 -1.23 3.40 -4.33
CA PHE A 55 -1.31 1.97 -4.62
C PHE A 55 -0.48 1.53 -5.85
N LEU A 56 -0.40 2.36 -6.89
CA LEU A 56 0.42 2.06 -8.07
C LEU A 56 1.91 2.15 -7.75
N THR A 57 2.34 3.07 -6.88
CA THR A 57 3.71 3.09 -6.36
C THR A 57 4.01 1.85 -5.53
N LEU A 58 3.10 1.42 -4.65
CA LEU A 58 3.27 0.16 -3.92
C LEU A 58 3.48 -1.02 -4.87
N ALA A 59 2.56 -1.19 -5.84
CA ALA A 59 2.59 -2.29 -6.78
C ALA A 59 3.86 -2.30 -7.65
N SER A 60 4.18 -1.17 -8.28
CA SER A 60 5.33 -1.05 -9.17
C SER A 60 6.64 -1.29 -8.44
N CYS A 61 6.85 -0.69 -7.27
CA CYS A 61 8.07 -0.89 -6.49
C CYS A 61 8.22 -2.36 -6.06
N ILE A 62 7.16 -3.00 -5.58
CA ILE A 62 7.23 -4.41 -5.18
C ILE A 62 7.54 -5.31 -6.38
N LEU A 63 6.89 -5.09 -7.54
CA LEU A 63 7.17 -5.86 -8.76
C LEU A 63 8.61 -5.66 -9.25
N ILE A 64 9.09 -4.42 -9.27
CA ILE A 64 10.48 -4.13 -9.64
C ILE A 64 11.44 -4.79 -8.65
N ALA A 65 11.13 -4.81 -7.35
CA ALA A 65 11.95 -5.48 -6.34
C ALA A 65 12.04 -6.99 -6.58
N LEU A 66 10.92 -7.64 -6.93
CA LEU A 66 10.86 -9.06 -7.24
C LEU A 66 11.61 -9.41 -8.54
N ILE A 67 11.47 -8.60 -9.59
CA ILE A 67 12.12 -8.84 -10.89
C ILE A 67 13.62 -8.54 -10.84
N SER A 68 14.01 -7.42 -10.23
CA SER A 68 15.40 -6.96 -10.22
C SER A 68 16.25 -7.62 -9.12
N GLY A 69 15.61 -8.15 -8.07
CA GLY A 69 16.26 -8.69 -6.88
C GLY A 69 16.95 -7.63 -6.02
N ARG A 70 16.74 -6.33 -6.29
CA ARG A 70 17.39 -5.22 -5.56
C ARG A 70 16.60 -4.84 -4.32
N ARG A 71 17.28 -4.74 -3.18
CA ARG A 71 16.66 -4.47 -1.88
C ARG A 71 16.03 -3.08 -1.83
N CYS A 72 16.64 -2.08 -2.48
CA CYS A 72 16.20 -0.69 -2.44
C CYS A 72 14.73 -0.48 -2.81
N TRP A 73 14.18 -1.31 -3.72
CA TRP A 73 12.79 -1.20 -4.18
C TRP A 73 11.74 -1.70 -3.17
N TYR A 74 12.14 -2.41 -2.12
CA TYR A 74 11.22 -2.74 -1.02
C TYR A 74 11.02 -1.57 -0.05
N TYR A 75 11.91 -0.56 -0.01
CA TYR A 75 11.81 0.53 0.96
C TYR A 75 10.66 1.50 0.69
N PRO A 76 10.42 2.01 -0.53
CA PRO A 76 9.29 2.90 -0.80
C PRO A 76 7.94 2.33 -0.34
N PRO A 77 7.56 1.07 -0.67
CA PRO A 77 6.28 0.54 -0.23
C PRO A 77 6.22 0.32 1.28
N MET A 78 7.32 -0.08 1.93
CA MET A 78 7.37 -0.16 3.40
C MET A 78 7.18 1.21 4.05
N MET A 79 7.83 2.26 3.52
CA MET A 79 7.72 3.61 4.06
C MET A 79 6.30 4.15 3.90
N LEU A 80 5.70 4.01 2.72
CA LEU A 80 4.34 4.44 2.46
C LEU A 80 3.34 3.76 3.41
N LEU A 81 3.38 2.43 3.54
CA LEU A 81 2.49 1.71 4.45
C LEU A 81 2.72 2.08 5.93
N SER A 82 3.99 2.18 6.35
CA SER A 82 4.32 2.51 7.74
C SER A 82 3.93 3.95 8.10
N PHE A 83 4.15 4.91 7.20
CA PHE A 83 3.75 6.30 7.43
C PHE A 83 2.23 6.48 7.37
N THR A 84 1.52 5.74 6.52
CA THR A 84 0.06 5.73 6.55
C THR A 84 -0.46 5.19 7.90
N ALA A 85 0.09 4.08 8.39
CA ALA A 85 -0.30 3.53 9.69
C ALA A 85 -0.03 4.52 10.84
N VAL A 86 1.15 5.15 10.86
CA VAL A 86 1.47 6.21 11.83
C VAL A 86 0.50 7.38 11.69
N GLY A 87 0.22 7.84 10.46
CA GLY A 87 -0.73 8.91 10.19
C GLY A 87 -2.13 8.61 10.72
N ARG A 88 -2.61 7.37 10.57
CA ARG A 88 -3.91 6.94 11.13
C ARG A 88 -3.93 6.95 12.65
N VAL A 89 -2.85 6.50 13.30
CA VAL A 89 -2.73 6.57 14.77
C VAL A 89 -2.71 8.02 15.24
N LEU A 90 -1.96 8.90 14.56
CA LEU A 90 -1.93 10.33 14.88
C LEU A 90 -3.30 11.01 14.64
N ALA A 91 -4.02 10.64 13.59
CA ALA A 91 -5.38 11.13 13.34
C ALA A 91 -6.35 10.74 14.45
N TRP A 92 -6.26 9.50 14.95
CA TRP A 92 -7.05 9.06 16.11
C TRP A 92 -6.66 9.80 17.39
N LEU A 93 -5.37 10.04 17.62
CA LEU A 93 -4.87 10.72 18.83
C LEU A 93 -5.16 12.22 18.87
N PHE A 94 -5.11 12.91 17.72
CA PHE A 94 -5.05 14.38 17.66
C PHE A 94 -6.14 15.05 16.83
N HIS A 95 -6.93 14.29 16.06
CA HIS A 95 -7.90 14.84 15.09
C HIS A 95 -9.30 14.19 15.21
N ASP A 96 -9.63 13.61 16.36
CA ASP A 96 -10.93 12.98 16.66
C ASP A 96 -11.38 11.90 15.64
N ALA A 97 -10.42 11.29 14.93
CA ALA A 97 -10.72 10.25 13.96
C ALA A 97 -11.01 8.91 14.65
N THR A 98 -11.85 8.06 14.04
CA THR A 98 -12.06 6.69 14.51
C THR A 98 -10.80 5.84 14.32
N LEU A 99 -10.44 5.03 15.32
CA LEU A 99 -9.31 4.13 15.21
C LEU A 99 -9.58 3.02 14.18
N ALA A 100 -8.90 3.10 13.04
CA ALA A 100 -9.09 2.21 11.90
C ALA A 100 -8.22 0.95 12.01
N LEU A 101 -8.47 0.10 13.03
CA LEU A 101 -7.64 -1.08 13.32
C LEU A 101 -7.50 -2.04 12.13
N ASP A 102 -8.56 -2.24 11.33
CA ASP A 102 -8.53 -3.13 10.17
C ASP A 102 -7.53 -2.65 9.10
N LEU A 103 -7.53 -1.34 8.84
CA LEU A 103 -6.62 -0.69 7.89
C LEU A 103 -5.18 -0.69 8.42
N ILE A 104 -4.99 -0.26 9.66
CA ILE A 104 -3.67 -0.23 10.33
C ILE A 104 -3.06 -1.64 10.38
N GLY A 105 -3.88 -2.64 10.74
CA GLY A 105 -3.46 -4.03 10.80
C GLY A 105 -2.91 -4.52 9.45
N SER A 106 -3.63 -4.24 8.36
CA SER A 106 -3.18 -4.58 7.01
C SER A 106 -1.88 -3.89 6.62
N GLU A 107 -1.74 -2.59 6.94
CA GLU A 107 -0.57 -1.78 6.63
C GLU A 107 0.69 -2.32 7.35
N VAL A 108 0.56 -2.63 8.64
CA VAL A 108 1.66 -3.18 9.46
C VAL A 108 2.03 -4.60 9.00
N VAL A 109 1.04 -5.47 8.78
CA VAL A 109 1.29 -6.86 8.35
C VAL A 109 2.01 -6.89 7.02
N VAL A 110 1.55 -6.13 6.03
CA VAL A 110 2.19 -6.09 4.71
C VAL A 110 3.59 -5.47 4.82
N SER A 111 3.77 -4.42 5.63
CA SER A 111 5.11 -3.83 5.87
C SER A 111 6.09 -4.84 6.44
N ILE A 112 5.67 -5.67 7.40
CA ILE A 112 6.49 -6.74 7.97
C ILE A 112 6.83 -7.80 6.91
N ILE A 113 5.86 -8.19 6.08
CA ILE A 113 6.09 -9.13 4.97
C ILE A 113 7.13 -8.58 4.00
N LEU A 114 7.04 -7.29 3.63
CA LEU A 114 8.01 -6.63 2.76
C LEU A 114 9.39 -6.50 3.41
N LEU A 115 9.46 -6.28 4.72
CA LEU A 115 10.72 -6.29 5.45
C LEU A 115 11.38 -7.67 5.40
N LEU A 116 10.60 -8.73 5.63
CA LEU A 116 11.10 -10.11 5.50
C LEU A 116 11.51 -10.43 4.07
N ALA A 117 10.76 -9.96 3.07
CA ALA A 117 11.08 -10.11 1.65
C ALA A 117 12.39 -9.40 1.29
N SER A 118 12.59 -8.16 1.74
CA SER A 118 13.81 -7.40 1.50
C SER A 118 15.06 -8.08 2.07
N ARG A 119 14.91 -8.81 3.20
CA ARG A 119 16.01 -9.54 3.84
C ARG A 119 16.27 -10.91 3.23
N ARG A 120 15.24 -11.60 2.71
CA ARG A 120 15.31 -13.02 2.30
C ARG A 120 15.25 -13.25 0.78
N LEU A 121 14.66 -12.34 0.02
CA LEU A 121 14.48 -12.43 -1.43
C LEU A 121 15.40 -11.49 -2.21
N ALA A 122 15.84 -10.38 -1.62
CA ALA A 122 16.78 -9.49 -2.29
C ALA A 122 18.20 -10.07 -2.22
N ASP A 123 18.79 -10.29 -3.39
CA ASP A 123 20.14 -10.82 -3.55
C ASP A 123 21.13 -9.72 -4.01
N ARG A 124 20.62 -8.51 -4.28
CA ARG A 124 21.40 -7.33 -4.65
C ARG A 124 21.08 -6.18 -3.68
N ALA A 125 22.12 -5.41 -3.33
CA ALA A 125 21.98 -4.21 -2.51
C ALA A 125 21.07 -3.18 -3.19
#